data_AF-A0A531JC41-F1
#
_entry.id   AF-A0A531JC41-F1
#
_cell.length_a   1.000
_cell.length_b   1.000
_cell.length_c   1.000
_cell.angle_alpha   90.00
_cell.angle_beta   90.00
_cell.angle_gamma   90.00
#
_symmetry.space_group_name_H-M   'P 1'
#
loop_
_entity.id
_entity.type
_entity.pdbx_description
1 polymer ?
#
loop_
_entity_poly.entity_id
_entity_poly.type
_entity_poly.pdbx_seq_one_letter_code
_entity_poly.pdbx_strand_id
1 'polypeptide(L)'
;VDGGFRFLKVSRVKPKGVSVLSIAAVLEQAPDGAVSSAHIALGCMADRPMRAKAAEKALLGRKLTSDGIAPALAVASDGTSPITD
;
A
#
# COMPACT_ATOMS: atom_id res chain seq x y z
N VAL A 1 -16.24 6.79 11.40
CA VAL A 1 -14.93 6.41 10.83
C VAL A 1 -15.07 6.50 9.33
N ASP A 2 -14.28 7.35 8.69
CA ASP A 2 -14.28 7.44 7.23
C ASP A 2 -13.20 6.47 6.72
N GLY A 3 -13.60 5.53 5.87
CA GLY A 3 -12.78 4.39 5.46
C GLY A 3 -12.80 4.23 3.95
N GLY A 4 -11.64 3.94 3.37
CA GLY A 4 -11.47 3.84 1.92
C GLY A 4 -10.71 2.59 1.51
N PHE A 5 -11.30 1.83 0.59
CA PHE A 5 -10.60 0.80 -0.17
C PHE A 5 -10.15 1.35 -1.53
N ARG A 6 -8.91 1.07 -1.91
CA ARG A 6 -8.37 1.32 -3.26
C ARG A 6 -7.56 0.14 -3.74
N PHE A 7 -7.63 -0.12 -5.03
CA PHE A 7 -6.87 -1.15 -5.71
C PHE A 7 -6.21 -0.59 -6.96
N LEU A 8 -4.94 -0.92 -7.17
CA LEU A 8 -4.18 -0.57 -8.35
C LEU A 8 -3.52 -1.83 -8.93
N LYS A 9 -3.86 -2.13 -10.19
CA LYS A 9 -3.14 -3.12 -11.00
C LYS A 9 -2.15 -2.43 -11.92
N VAL A 10 -0.87 -2.79 -11.79
CA VAL A 10 0.18 -2.42 -12.73
C VAL A 10 0.41 -3.60 -13.68
N SER A 11 0.19 -3.38 -14.98
CA SER A 11 0.42 -4.41 -16.02
C SER A 11 1.04 -3.77 -17.25
N ARG A 12 1.89 -4.53 -17.96
CA ARG A 12 2.51 -4.08 -19.23
C ARG A 12 1.48 -4.02 -20.36
N VAL A 13 0.57 -5.00 -20.42
CA VAL A 13 -0.50 -5.08 -21.42
C VAL A 13 -1.86 -4.81 -20.79
N LYS A 14 -2.73 -4.06 -21.47
CA LYS A 14 -4.10 -3.74 -21.02
C LYS A 14 -5.11 -4.15 -22.10
N PRO A 15 -6.30 -4.65 -21.74
CA PRO A 15 -6.80 -4.88 -20.37
C PRO A 15 -6.42 -6.24 -19.77
N LYS A 16 -5.96 -7.19 -20.60
CA LYS A 16 -5.82 -8.62 -20.25
C LYS A 16 -4.43 -9.03 -19.69
N GLY A 17 -3.48 -8.10 -19.55
CA GLY A 17 -2.14 -8.44 -19.07
C GLY A 17 -2.13 -8.87 -17.60
N VAL A 18 -1.22 -9.80 -17.30
CA VAL A 18 -0.87 -10.23 -15.94
C VAL A 18 -0.30 -9.05 -15.15
N SER A 19 -0.59 -9.03 -13.85
CA SER A 19 -0.03 -8.03 -12.94
C SER A 19 1.48 -8.17 -12.83
N VAL A 20 2.21 -7.08 -13.05
CA VAL A 20 3.61 -6.92 -12.61
C VAL A 20 3.63 -6.58 -11.12
N LEU A 21 2.66 -5.78 -10.68
CA LEU A 21 2.42 -5.40 -9.29
C LEU A 21 0.92 -5.18 -9.10
N SER A 22 0.40 -5.63 -7.97
CA SER A 22 -0.94 -5.26 -7.51
C SER A 22 -0.85 -4.65 -6.12
N ILE A 23 -1.52 -3.54 -5.89
CA ILE A 23 -1.58 -2.86 -4.59
C ILE A 23 -3.03 -2.78 -4.16
N ALA A 24 -3.33 -3.27 -2.96
CA ALA A 24 -4.61 -3.08 -2.31
C ALA A 24 -4.39 -2.31 -1.01
N ALA A 25 -5.12 -1.22 -0.79
CA ALA A 25 -5.04 -0.42 0.41
C ALA A 25 -6.43 -0.24 1.03
N VAL A 26 -6.53 -0.51 2.32
CA VAL A 26 -7.67 -0.17 3.18
C VAL A 26 -7.16 0.74 4.28
N LEU A 27 -7.64 1.96 4.31
CA LEU A 27 -7.31 2.94 5.34
C LEU A 27 -8.59 3.40 6.04
N GLU A 28 -8.48 3.61 7.35
CA GLU A 28 -9.52 4.26 8.15
C GLU A 28 -8.95 5.54 8.76
N GLN A 29 -9.77 6.58 8.85
CA GLN A 29 -9.42 7.84 9.46
C GLN A 29 -10.25 8.10 10.73
N ALA A 30 -9.58 8.62 11.74
CA ALA A 30 -10.18 9.21 12.93
C ALA A 30 -10.85 10.56 12.58
N PRO A 31 -11.71 11.10 13.48
CA PRO A 31 -12.42 12.36 13.23
C PRO A 31 -11.52 13.57 12.94
N ASP A 32 -10.26 13.54 13.37
CA ASP A 32 -9.26 14.60 13.13
C ASP A 32 -8.53 14.46 11.77
N GLY A 33 -8.88 13.45 10.98
CA GLY A 33 -8.29 13.13 9.69
C GLY A 33 -6.97 12.34 9.77
N ALA A 34 -6.56 11.89 10.96
CA ALA A 34 -5.40 11.01 11.10
C ALA A 34 -5.78 9.55 10.79
N VAL A 35 -4.86 8.81 10.17
CA VAL A 35 -5.06 7.38 9.89
C VAL A 35 -5.10 6.59 11.19
N SER A 36 -6.24 5.96 11.48
CA SER A 36 -6.47 5.12 12.66
C SER A 36 -6.16 3.64 12.38
N SER A 37 -6.30 3.20 11.13
CA SER A 37 -5.99 1.84 10.68
C SER A 37 -5.44 1.86 9.27
N ALA A 38 -4.44 1.01 8.99
CA ALA A 38 -3.82 0.89 7.68
C ALA A 38 -3.51 -0.58 7.35
N HIS A 39 -4.04 -1.05 6.22
CA HIS A 39 -3.74 -2.36 5.65
C HIS A 39 -3.38 -2.20 4.17
N ILE A 40 -2.14 -2.54 3.81
CA ILE A 40 -1.58 -2.43 2.46
C ILE A 40 -1.05 -3.80 2.06
N ALA A 41 -1.73 -4.44 1.10
CA ALA A 41 -1.31 -5.71 0.53
C ALA A 41 -0.64 -5.49 -0.84
N LEU A 42 0.45 -6.22 -1.06
CA LEU A 42 1.25 -6.20 -2.27
C LEU A 42 1.23 -7.60 -2.91
N GLY A 43 0.86 -7.66 -4.18
CA GLY A 43 1.02 -8.84 -5.04
C GLY A 43 2.28 -8.73 -5.89
N CYS A 44 2.90 -9.87 -6.21
CA CYS A 44 4.14 -9.96 -7.01
C CYS A 44 5.39 -9.34 -6.38
N MET A 45 5.34 -9.00 -5.09
CA MET A 45 6.47 -8.42 -4.35
C MET A 45 7.21 -9.44 -3.45
N ALA A 46 6.80 -10.71 -3.47
CA ALA A 46 7.41 -11.84 -2.79
C ALA A 46 6.90 -13.17 -3.40
N ASP A 47 7.32 -14.30 -2.83
CA ASP A 47 6.86 -15.67 -3.17
C ASP A 47 5.34 -15.88 -2.99
N ARG A 48 4.71 -15.05 -2.16
CA ARG A 48 3.26 -15.01 -1.91
C ARG A 48 2.80 -13.57 -1.68
N PRO A 49 1.49 -13.27 -1.81
CA PRO A 49 0.96 -11.97 -1.42
C PRO A 49 1.38 -11.61 0.02
N MET A 50 1.83 -10.37 0.22
CA MET A 50 2.39 -9.91 1.50
C MET A 50 1.81 -8.56 1.90
N ARG A 51 1.99 -8.19 3.17
CA ARG A 51 1.65 -6.86 3.69
C ARG A 51 2.87 -5.96 3.79
N ALA A 52 2.72 -4.69 3.42
CA ALA A 52 3.73 -3.65 3.59
C ALA A 52 3.73 -3.12 5.04
N LYS A 53 4.08 -3.97 6.00
CA LYS A 53 3.95 -3.68 7.46
C LYS A 53 4.68 -2.43 7.91
N ALA A 54 5.85 -2.14 7.33
CA ALA A 54 6.61 -0.93 7.65
C ALA A 54 5.84 0.33 7.23
N ALA A 55 5.31 0.35 6.00
CA ALA A 55 4.49 1.46 5.50
C ALA A 55 3.19 1.63 6.28
N GLU A 56 2.49 0.53 6.58
CA GLU A 56 1.27 0.56 7.41
C GLU A 56 1.54 1.21 8.76
N LYS A 57 2.62 0.81 9.45
CA LYS A 57 3.04 1.39 10.74
C LYS A 57 3.39 2.88 10.60
N ALA A 58 4.06 3.28 9.52
CA ALA A 58 4.45 4.66 9.28
C ALA A 58 3.26 5.59 9.01
N LEU A 59 2.13 5.06 8.51
CA LEU A 59 0.91 5.82 8.27
C LEU A 59 0.09 6.08 9.53
N LEU A 60 0.16 5.23 10.55
CA LEU A 60 -0.66 5.38 11.75
C LEU A 60 -0.43 6.74 12.42
N GLY A 61 -1.52 7.44 12.73
CA GLY A 61 -1.49 8.79 13.32
C GLY A 61 -1.07 9.91 12.37
N ARG A 62 -0.80 9.62 11.09
CA ARG A 62 -0.49 10.63 10.07
C ARG A 62 -1.74 11.07 9.32
N LYS A 63 -1.74 12.30 8.81
CA LYS A 63 -2.77 12.78 7.87
C LYS A 63 -2.42 12.38 6.44
N LEU A 64 -3.41 12.19 5.59
CA LEU A 64 -3.23 11.82 4.18
C LEU A 64 -2.86 13.03 3.30
N THR A 65 -1.75 13.68 3.64
CA THR A 65 -1.08 14.73 2.85
C THR A 65 0.24 14.20 2.30
N SER A 66 0.84 14.89 1.32
CA SER A 66 2.14 14.51 0.75
C SER A 66 3.22 14.28 1.81
N ASP A 67 3.32 15.19 2.79
CA ASP A 67 4.30 15.09 3.88
C ASP A 67 3.94 13.97 4.87
N GLY A 68 2.64 13.75 5.12
CA GLY A 68 2.17 12.71 6.03
C GLY A 68 2.42 11.30 5.49
N ILE A 69 2.36 11.11 4.17
CA ILE A 69 2.62 9.81 3.52
C ILE A 69 4.10 9.57 3.21
N ALA A 70 4.93 10.61 3.14
CA ALA A 70 6.34 10.50 2.75
C ALA A 70 7.14 9.47 3.58
N PRO A 71 7.00 9.38 4.92
CA PRO A 71 7.67 8.34 5.69
C PRO A 71 7.25 6.92 5.32
N ALA A 72 5.98 6.72 4.97
CA ALA A 72 5.48 5.41 4.55
C ALA A 72 5.97 5.02 3.15
N LEU A 73 6.13 6.01 2.26
CA LEU A 73 6.71 5.80 0.92
C LEU A 73 8.17 5.36 1.01
N ALA A 74 8.95 5.95 1.93
CA ALA A 74 10.36 5.62 2.10
C ALA A 74 10.62 4.16 2.49
N VAL A 75 9.64 3.50 3.12
CA VAL A 75 9.73 2.11 3.60
C VAL A 75 8.75 1.17 2.89
N ALA A 76 8.15 1.59 1.77
CA ALA A 76 7.11 0.83 1.08
C ALA A 76 7.60 -0.52 0.53
N SER A 77 8.90 -0.61 0.22
CA SER A 77 9.55 -1.81 -0.31
C SER A 77 10.24 -2.67 0.76
N ASP A 78 10.17 -2.27 2.03
CA ASP A 78 10.83 -3.01 3.12
C ASP A 78 10.29 -4.43 3.24
N GLY A 79 11.20 -5.40 3.22
CA GLY A 79 10.86 -6.83 3.30
C GLY A 79 10.27 -7.41 2.01
N THR A 80 10.29 -6.66 0.90
CA THR A 80 9.93 -7.20 -0.41
C THR A 80 11.12 -7.93 -1.04
N SER A 81 10.83 -8.94 -1.86
CA SER A 81 11.79 -9.68 -2.66
C SER A 81 11.17 -9.96 -4.04
N PRO A 82 10.93 -8.90 -4.85
CA PRO A 82 10.31 -9.05 -6.16
C PRO A 82 11.21 -9.87 -7.09
N ILE A 83 10.60 -10.79 -7.85
CA ILE A 83 11.31 -11.54 -8.89
C ILE A 83 11.44 -10.70 -10.15
N THR A 84 12.51 -10.91 -10.91
CA THR A 84 12.66 -10.36 -12.26
C THR A 84 12.22 -11.40 -13.30
N ASP A 85 11.56 -10.94 -14.35
CA ASP A 85 11.34 -11.67 -15.61
C ASP A 85 12.46 -11.40 -16.62
#